data_AF-A0A7K7BJC0-F1
#
_entry.id   AF-A0A7K7BJC0-F1
#
_cell.length_a   1.000
_cell.length_b   1.000
_cell.length_c   1.000
_cell.angle_alpha   90.00
_cell.angle_beta   90.00
_cell.angle_gamma   90.00
#
_symmetry.space_group_name_H-M   'P 1'
#
loop_
_entity.id
_entity.type
_entity.pdbx_description
1 polymer ?
#
loop_
_entity_poly.entity_id
_entity_poly.type
_entity_poly.pdbx_seq_one_letter_code
_entity_poly.pdbx_strand_id
1 'polypeptide(L)'
;QTLMKVAAQNLVQNSNIDNGQKSADGALQRFDKSLEEFYALCDQLELCLRLAHECLSQSFDSAKHSPTLVPTATKPEAGAGESLPYTQYLPLIKAQIAGAKDIHNALLEGANKITGKLPPPGAP
;
A
#
# COMPACT_ATOMS: atom_id res chain seq x y z
N GLN A 1 -24.36 -12.47 10.41
CA GLN A 1 -25.44 -12.48 9.40
C GLN A 1 -24.79 -12.18 8.05
N THR A 2 -24.94 -13.04 7.05
CA THR A 2 -24.34 -12.81 5.72
C THR A 2 -25.15 -11.71 5.03
N LEU A 3 -24.52 -10.58 4.71
CA LEU A 3 -25.16 -9.41 4.09
C LEU A 3 -26.05 -9.78 2.89
N MET A 4 -25.54 -10.68 2.04
CA MET A 4 -26.28 -11.20 0.88
C MET A 4 -27.54 -11.99 1.25
N LYS A 5 -27.55 -12.66 2.40
CA LYS A 5 -28.74 -13.36 2.89
C LYS A 5 -29.85 -12.38 3.28
N VAL A 6 -29.48 -11.25 3.89
CA VAL A 6 -30.43 -10.18 4.27
C VAL A 6 -30.95 -9.47 3.01
N ALA A 7 -30.06 -9.15 2.06
CA ALA A 7 -30.44 -8.55 0.79
C ALA A 7 -31.40 -9.43 -0.03
N ALA A 8 -31.14 -10.74 -0.12
CA ALA A 8 -32.02 -11.70 -0.78
C ALA A 8 -33.40 -11.80 -0.11
N GLN A 9 -33.44 -11.81 1.23
CA GLN A 9 -34.69 -11.82 1.98
C GLN A 9 -35.53 -10.56 1.73
N ASN A 10 -34.88 -9.39 1.69
CA ASN A 10 -35.53 -8.12 1.37
C ASN A 10 -36.09 -8.08 -0.06
N LEU A 11 -35.35 -8.60 -1.03
CA LEU A 11 -35.79 -8.66 -2.43
C LEU A 11 -37.05 -9.53 -2.58
N VAL A 12 -37.01 -10.75 -2.03
CA VAL A 12 -38.14 -11.68 -2.07
C VAL A 12 -39.37 -11.09 -1.39
N GLN A 13 -39.19 -10.39 -0.27
CA GLN A 13 -40.29 -9.74 0.43
C GLN A 13 -40.89 -8.58 -0.37
N ASN A 14 -40.06 -7.73 -1.00
CA ASN A 14 -40.55 -6.65 -1.88
C ASN A 14 -41.33 -7.22 -3.07
N SER A 15 -40.85 -8.29 -3.71
CA SER A 15 -41.59 -8.95 -4.80
C SER A 15 -42.94 -9.51 -4.35
N ASN A 16 -43.05 -10.01 -3.11
CA ASN A 16 -44.32 -10.50 -2.57
C ASN A 16 -45.31 -9.34 -2.29
N ILE A 17 -44.82 -8.19 -1.83
CA ILE A 17 -45.63 -6.96 -1.66
C ILE A 17 -46.18 -6.50 -3.00
N ASP A 18 -45.33 -6.42 -4.03
CA ASP A 18 -45.72 -6.00 -5.38
C ASP A 18 -46.77 -6.94 -6.01
N ASN A 19 -46.73 -8.23 -5.67
CA ASN A 19 -47.74 -9.22 -6.04
C ASN A 19 -49.03 -9.16 -5.18
N GLY A 20 -49.17 -8.17 -4.28
CA GLY A 20 -50.35 -7.98 -3.45
C GLY A 20 -50.50 -8.97 -2.29
N GLN A 21 -49.44 -9.71 -1.94
CA GLN A 21 -49.41 -10.54 -0.73
C GLN A 21 -49.12 -9.65 0.49
N LYS A 22 -49.92 -9.75 1.57
CA LYS A 22 -49.72 -8.95 2.79
C LYS A 22 -48.35 -9.22 3.40
N SER A 23 -47.52 -8.18 3.52
CA SER A 23 -46.26 -8.26 4.26
C SER A 23 -46.47 -8.26 5.76
N ALA A 24 -45.69 -9.09 6.46
CA ALA A 24 -45.55 -9.02 7.90
C ALA A 24 -44.85 -7.72 8.29
N ASP A 25 -45.48 -6.99 9.21
CA ASP A 25 -45.03 -5.73 9.78
C ASP A 25 -43.66 -5.91 10.47
N GLY A 26 -42.61 -5.38 9.87
CA GLY A 26 -41.26 -5.42 10.40
C GLY A 26 -40.43 -4.35 9.72
N ALA A 27 -39.80 -3.48 10.52
CA ALA A 27 -38.98 -2.38 10.03
C ALA A 27 -37.85 -2.89 9.12
N LEU A 28 -38.09 -2.82 7.81
CA LEU A 28 -37.20 -3.36 6.80
C LEU A 28 -35.91 -2.53 6.79
N GLN A 29 -34.75 -3.15 7.06
CA GLN A 29 -33.48 -2.58 6.65
C GLN A 29 -33.55 -2.50 5.12
N ARG A 30 -33.67 -1.29 4.57
CA ARG A 30 -33.84 -1.09 3.13
C ARG A 30 -32.73 -1.84 2.39
N PHE A 31 -33.09 -2.57 1.34
CA PHE A 31 -32.15 -3.25 0.45
C PHE A 31 -30.99 -2.34 0.02
N ASP A 32 -31.26 -1.04 -0.16
CA ASP A 32 -30.27 0.00 -0.47
C ASP A 32 -29.12 0.02 0.55
N LYS A 33 -29.42 -0.11 1.85
CA LYS A 33 -28.40 -0.13 2.90
C LYS A 33 -27.57 -1.42 2.83
N SER A 34 -28.20 -2.55 2.52
CA SER A 34 -27.46 -3.81 2.32
C SER A 34 -26.56 -3.77 1.08
N LEU A 35 -26.96 -3.04 0.04
CA LEU A 35 -26.14 -2.79 -1.14
C LEU A 35 -24.97 -1.85 -0.83
N GLU A 36 -25.22 -0.77 -0.10
CA GLU A 36 -24.20 0.18 0.33
C GLU A 36 -23.12 -0.51 1.18
N GLU A 37 -23.52 -1.32 2.16
CA GLU A 37 -22.60 -2.13 2.97
C GLU A 37 -21.80 -3.13 2.11
N PHE A 38 -22.38 -3.64 1.03
CA PHE A 38 -21.68 -4.58 0.14
C PHE A 38 -20.60 -3.87 -0.66
N TYR A 39 -20.89 -2.69 -1.22
CA TYR A 39 -19.89 -1.88 -1.91
C TYR A 39 -18.79 -1.43 -0.96
N ALA A 40 -19.13 -0.99 0.26
CA ALA A 40 -18.14 -0.62 1.27
C ALA A 40 -17.19 -1.79 1.62
N LEU A 41 -17.72 -3.01 1.72
CA LEU A 41 -16.90 -4.21 1.93
C LEU A 41 -16.00 -4.53 0.73
N CYS A 42 -16.50 -4.37 -0.50
CA CYS A 42 -15.70 -4.54 -1.71
C CYS A 42 -14.55 -3.53 -1.77
N ASP A 43 -14.82 -2.25 -1.49
CA ASP A 43 -13.81 -1.18 -1.46
C ASP A 43 -12.73 -1.48 -0.41
N GLN A 44 -13.15 -1.90 0.79
CA GLN A 44 -12.22 -2.28 1.85
C GLN A 44 -11.37 -3.48 1.47
N LEU A 45 -11.95 -4.50 0.84
CA LEU A 45 -11.24 -5.70 0.38
C LEU A 45 -10.22 -5.35 -0.71
N GLU A 46 -10.59 -4.50 -1.67
CA GLU A 46 -9.70 -3.99 -2.70
C GLU A 46 -8.50 -3.24 -2.10
N LEU A 47 -8.75 -2.34 -1.15
CA LEU A 47 -7.71 -1.61 -0.45
C LEU A 47 -6.76 -2.54 0.31
N CYS A 48 -7.31 -3.49 1.07
CA CYS A 48 -6.50 -4.47 1.80
C CYS A 48 -5.63 -5.33 0.87
N LEU A 49 -6.14 -5.73 -0.29
CA LEU A 49 -5.37 -6.49 -1.28
C LEU A 49 -4.24 -5.66 -1.89
N ARG A 50 -4.48 -4.39 -2.22
CA ARG A 50 -3.43 -3.49 -2.70
C ARG A 50 -2.31 -3.34 -1.67
N LEU A 51 -2.67 -3.06 -0.42
CA LEU A 51 -1.70 -2.92 0.67
C LEU A 51 -0.91 -4.21 0.90
N ALA A 52 -1.59 -5.37 0.89
CA ALA A 52 -0.91 -6.66 1.03
C ALA A 52 0.10 -6.91 -0.10
N HIS A 53 -0.24 -6.54 -1.34
CA HIS A 53 0.66 -6.65 -2.48
C HIS A 53 1.87 -5.71 -2.35
N GLU A 54 1.65 -4.47 -1.91
CA GLU A 54 2.74 -3.52 -1.64
C GLU A 54 3.66 -4.02 -0.52
N CYS A 55 3.11 -4.53 0.59
CA CYS A 55 3.90 -5.13 1.67
C CYS A 55 4.71 -6.34 1.19
N LEU A 56 4.13 -7.20 0.36
CA LEU A 56 4.84 -8.34 -0.22
C LEU A 56 5.99 -7.87 -1.12
N SER A 57 5.73 -6.91 -2.00
CA SER A 57 6.74 -6.32 -2.88
C SER A 57 7.88 -5.71 -2.08
N GLN A 58 7.55 -4.92 -1.05
CA GLN A 58 8.52 -4.35 -0.12
C GLN A 58 9.33 -5.43 0.61
N SER A 59 8.72 -6.56 0.95
CA SER A 59 9.45 -7.67 1.59
C SER A 59 10.49 -8.28 0.67
N PHE A 60 10.19 -8.43 -0.63
CA PHE A 60 11.14 -8.92 -1.64
C PHE A 60 12.29 -7.94 -1.84
N ASP A 61 11.97 -6.65 -2.02
CA ASP A 61 12.97 -5.60 -2.17
C ASP A 61 13.87 -5.53 -0.92
N SER A 62 13.27 -5.61 0.27
CA SER A 62 14.01 -5.64 1.53
C SER A 62 14.92 -6.86 1.62
N ALA A 63 14.48 -8.06 1.26
CA ALA A 63 15.32 -9.25 1.29
C ALA A 63 16.52 -9.17 0.32
N LYS A 64 16.31 -8.56 -0.84
CA LYS A 64 17.33 -8.38 -1.87
C LYS A 64 18.34 -7.30 -1.51
N HIS A 65 17.86 -6.18 -1.01
CA HIS A 65 18.65 -4.97 -0.82
C HIS A 65 19.07 -4.72 0.63
N SER A 66 18.54 -5.43 1.62
CA SER A 66 19.04 -5.34 2.99
C SER A 66 20.28 -6.21 3.17
N PRO A 67 21.29 -5.75 3.93
CA PRO A 67 22.47 -6.54 4.20
C PRO A 67 22.10 -7.74 5.05
N THR A 68 22.44 -8.95 4.58
CA THR A 68 22.29 -10.16 5.39
C THR A 68 23.18 -10.07 6.63
N LEU A 69 22.66 -10.43 7.80
CA LEU A 69 23.48 -10.60 8.99
C LEU A 69 24.57 -11.63 8.67
N VAL A 70 25.83 -11.25 8.92
CA VAL A 70 26.97 -12.13 8.68
C VAL A 70 26.78 -13.38 9.55
N PRO A 71 26.71 -14.60 8.98
CA PRO A 71 26.53 -15.81 9.78
C PRO A 71 27.71 -15.98 10.73
N THR A 72 27.45 -15.86 12.03
CA THR A 72 28.45 -16.12 13.09
C THR A 72 28.58 -17.61 13.41
N ALA A 73 27.86 -18.49 12.71
CA ALA A 73 27.90 -19.94 12.93
C ALA A 73 28.01 -20.73 11.62
N THR A 74 28.95 -21.67 11.60
CA THR A 74 29.40 -22.55 10.52
C THR A 74 28.39 -23.65 10.11
N LYS A 75 27.08 -23.38 10.12
CA LYS A 75 26.09 -24.38 9.67
C LYS A 75 25.42 -23.94 8.36
N PRO A 76 25.58 -24.71 7.27
CA PRO A 76 24.90 -24.42 6.01
C PRO A 76 23.45 -24.91 6.13
N GLU A 77 22.52 -24.01 6.40
CA GLU A 77 21.09 -24.27 6.18
C GLU A 77 20.68 -23.69 4.83
N ALA A 78 20.06 -24.56 4.04
CA ALA A 78 19.65 -24.29 2.68
C ALA A 78 18.54 -23.23 2.65
N GLY A 79 18.82 -22.11 1.99
CA GLY A 79 17.89 -21.02 1.82
C GLY A 79 18.61 -19.79 1.29
N ALA A 80 19.33 -19.94 0.18
CA ALA A 80 19.93 -18.81 -0.53
C ALA A 80 18.78 -17.98 -1.15
N GLY A 81 18.16 -17.12 -0.33
CA GLY A 81 17.35 -16.03 -0.84
C GLY A 81 18.22 -15.12 -1.72
N GLU A 82 17.59 -14.38 -2.63
CA GLU A 82 18.21 -13.45 -3.59
C GLU A 82 18.86 -12.22 -2.92
N SER A 83 19.55 -12.40 -1.79
CA SER A 83 20.22 -11.33 -1.06
C SER A 83 21.55 -10.98 -1.74
N LEU A 84 21.79 -9.68 -1.93
CA LEU A 84 23.04 -9.22 -2.51
C LEU A 84 24.23 -9.52 -1.58
N PRO A 85 25.33 -10.10 -2.09
CA PRO A 85 26.53 -10.29 -1.29
C PRO A 85 27.07 -8.93 -0.82
N TYR A 86 27.63 -8.89 0.39
CA TYR A 86 28.10 -7.65 1.03
C TYR A 86 29.06 -6.82 0.14
N THR A 87 29.87 -7.50 -0.67
CA THR A 87 30.79 -6.89 -1.64
C THR A 87 30.08 -6.08 -2.74
N GLN A 88 28.87 -6.49 -3.14
CA GLN A 88 28.04 -5.79 -4.12
C GLN A 88 27.10 -4.76 -3.46
N TYR A 89 26.69 -5.01 -2.22
CA TYR A 89 25.86 -4.09 -1.43
C TYR A 89 26.56 -2.75 -1.12
N LEU A 90 27.83 -2.78 -0.73
CA LEU A 90 28.58 -1.57 -0.37
C LEU A 90 28.65 -0.52 -1.52
N PRO A 91 29.04 -0.88 -2.76
CA PRO A 91 28.99 0.03 -3.89
C PRO A 91 27.59 0.58 -4.17
N LEU A 92 26.56 -0.27 -4.05
CA LEU A 92 25.16 0.12 -4.28
C LEU A 92 24.71 1.22 -3.30
N ILE A 93 24.98 1.06 -2.01
CA ILE A 93 24.66 2.07 -0.99
C ILE A 93 25.41 3.37 -1.23
N LYS A 94 26.69 3.32 -1.62
CA LYS A 94 27.45 4.52 -1.96
C LYS A 94 26.82 5.27 -3.14
N ALA A 95 26.37 4.55 -4.18
CA ALA A 95 25.68 5.15 -5.31
C ALA A 95 24.33 5.77 -4.91
N GLN A 96 23.56 5.11 -4.04
CA GLN A 96 22.28 5.65 -3.52
C GLN A 96 22.50 6.93 -2.70
N ILE A 97 23.51 6.95 -1.82
CA ILE A 97 23.88 8.16 -1.04
C ILE A 97 24.28 9.30 -1.99
N ALA A 98 25.08 9.01 -3.02
CA ALA A 98 25.48 10.00 -4.01
C ALA A 98 24.26 10.56 -4.76
N GLY A 99 23.37 9.69 -5.26
CA GLY A 99 22.15 10.12 -5.95
C GLY A 99 21.23 10.98 -5.08
N ALA A 100 21.06 10.63 -3.80
CA ALA A 100 20.29 11.44 -2.86
C ALA A 100 20.92 12.83 -2.62
N LYS A 101 22.26 12.89 -2.54
CA LYS A 101 23.00 14.14 -2.42
C LYS A 101 22.84 15.01 -3.67
N ASP A 102 22.87 14.42 -4.85
CA ASP A 102 22.69 15.13 -6.12
C ASP A 102 21.28 15.73 -6.23
N ILE A 103 20.25 14.97 -5.84
CA ILE A 103 18.86 15.47 -5.76
C ILE A 103 18.78 16.62 -4.75
N HIS A 104 19.36 16.47 -3.56
CA HIS A 104 19.38 17.53 -2.55
C HIS A 104 20.03 18.81 -3.06
N ASN A 105 21.20 18.70 -3.70
CA ASN A 105 21.91 19.84 -4.28
C ASN A 105 21.08 20.53 -5.36
N ALA A 106 20.43 19.76 -6.25
CA ALA A 106 19.59 20.31 -7.30
C ALA A 106 18.38 21.07 -6.72
N LEU A 107 17.73 20.51 -5.70
CA LEU A 107 16.62 21.16 -4.99
C LEU A 107 17.09 22.42 -4.25
N LEU A 108 18.25 22.36 -3.59
CA LEU A 108 18.84 23.48 -2.86
C LEU A 108 19.21 24.62 -3.81
N GLU A 109 19.81 24.31 -4.96
CA GLU A 109 20.13 25.29 -5.99
C GLU A 109 18.85 25.94 -6.55
N GLY A 110 17.82 25.13 -6.86
CA GLY A 110 16.52 25.63 -7.27
C GLY A 110 15.89 26.57 -6.24
N ALA A 111 15.91 26.18 -4.96
CA ALA A 111 15.40 27.01 -3.87
C ALA A 111 16.18 28.32 -3.71
N ASN A 112 17.51 28.30 -3.81
CA ASN A 112 18.34 29.51 -3.72
C ASN A 112 18.06 30.48 -4.88
N LYS A 113 17.82 29.96 -6.09
CA LYS A 113 17.40 30.78 -7.25
C LYS A 113 16.05 31.46 -7.01
N ILE A 114 15.09 30.77 -6.39
CA ILE A 114 13.75 31.31 -6.08
C ILE A 114 13.81 32.33 -4.94
N THR A 115 14.61 32.07 -3.90
CA THR A 115 14.66 32.91 -2.69
C THR A 115 15.59 34.13 -2.82
N GLY A 116 16.33 34.24 -3.93
CA GLY A 116 17.21 35.39 -4.19
C GLY A 116 18.45 35.47 -3.30
N LYS A 117 18.80 34.42 -2.55
CA LYS A 117 20.06 34.35 -1.78
C LYS A 117 21.24 34.01 -2.69
N LEU A 118 21.62 34.91 -3.59
CA LEU A 118 22.97 34.91 -4.14
C LEU A 118 23.90 35.64 -3.15
N PRO A 119 25.04 35.05 -2.73
CA PRO A 119 26.15 35.90 -2.32
C PRO A 119 26.55 36.75 -3.53
N PRO A 120 26.87 38.05 -3.34
CA PRO A 120 27.17 38.93 -4.46
C PRO A 120 28.38 38.39 -5.23
N PRO A 121 28.35 38.42 -6.59
CA PRO A 121 29.50 38.06 -7.38
C PRO A 121 30.54 39.18 -7.28
N GLY A 122 31.63 38.90 -6.58
CA GLY A 122 32.78 39.79 -6.47
C GLY A 122 32.72 40.72 -5.25
N ALA A 123 33.44 40.33 -4.21
CA ALA A 123 34.11 41.30 -3.36
C ALA A 123 35.63 41.00 -3.45
N PRO A 124 36.48 42.02 -3.63
CA PRO A 124 37.94 41.88 -3.72
C PRO A 124 38.57 41.31 -2.45
#